data_AF-E5YB86-F1
#
_entry.id   AF-E5YB86-F1
#
_cell.length_a   1.000
_cell.length_b   1.000
_cell.length_c   1.000
_cell.angle_alpha   90.00
_cell.angle_beta   90.00
_cell.angle_gamma   90.00
#
_symmetry.space_group_name_H-M   'P 1'
#
loop_
_entity.id
_entity.type
_entity.pdbx_description
1 polymer ?
#
loop_
_entity_poly.entity_id
_entity_poly.type
_entity_poly.pdbx_seq_one_letter_code
_entity_poly.pdbx_strand_id
1 'polypeptide(L)'
;MATVTKEQRTYAVSRIREAGMKKVGIYKERSCLLREERKLTDADKRELVYAGVVPLRPDLSTYDIRNCFDFSAFENKTEYDEEKLRAFSEKTEKEIAKAIDAIMLGDAADIMKVIADFEKKMNGNNK
;
A
#
# COMPACT_ATOMS: atom_id res chain seq x y z
N MET A 1 -32.01 17.96 -21.29
CA MET A 1 -31.28 17.30 -20.18
C MET A 1 -30.30 16.32 -20.81
N ALA A 2 -29.00 16.48 -20.57
CA ALA A 2 -28.01 15.54 -21.08
C ALA A 2 -28.09 14.25 -20.26
N THR A 3 -28.61 13.18 -20.86
CA THR A 3 -28.63 11.86 -20.24
C THR A 3 -27.21 11.30 -20.22
N VAL A 4 -26.76 10.91 -19.03
CA VAL A 4 -25.45 10.29 -18.82
C VAL A 4 -25.35 9.01 -19.63
N THR A 5 -24.28 8.86 -20.40
CA THR A 5 -24.03 7.58 -21.10
C THR A 5 -23.55 6.53 -20.10
N LYS A 6 -23.80 5.25 -20.42
CA LYS A 6 -23.27 4.12 -19.65
C LYS A 6 -21.73 4.18 -19.51
N GLU A 7 -21.07 4.70 -20.53
CA GLU A 7 -19.61 4.88 -20.57
C GLU A 7 -19.14 5.91 -19.55
N GLN A 8 -19.83 7.06 -19.43
CA GLN A 8 -19.53 8.08 -18.43
C GLN A 8 -19.68 7.56 -17.00
N ARG A 9 -20.72 6.76 -16.73
CA ARG A 9 -20.88 6.11 -15.42
C ARG A 9 -19.78 5.09 -15.14
N THR A 10 -19.42 4.29 -16.14
CA THR A 10 -18.35 3.29 -16.02
C THR A 10 -17.01 3.95 -15.74
N TYR A 11 -16.70 5.03 -16.46
CA TYR A 11 -15.50 5.85 -16.24
C TYR A 11 -15.48 6.43 -14.82
N ALA A 12 -16.59 7.03 -14.38
CA ALA A 12 -16.71 7.61 -13.05
C ALA A 12 -16.45 6.59 -11.93
N VAL A 13 -17.06 5.41 -12.03
CA VAL A 13 -16.85 4.31 -11.08
C VAL A 13 -15.40 3.85 -11.06
N SER A 14 -14.79 3.69 -12.25
CA SER A 14 -13.38 3.32 -12.37
C SER A 14 -12.48 4.33 -11.65
N ARG A 15 -12.75 5.62 -11.86
CA ARG A 15 -11.94 6.70 -11.30
C ARG A 15 -12.02 6.77 -9.77
N ILE A 16 -13.22 6.61 -9.22
CA ILE A 16 -13.42 6.57 -7.76
C ILE A 16 -12.69 5.38 -7.14
N ARG A 17 -12.78 4.20 -7.76
CA ARG A 17 -12.05 3.03 -7.29
C ARG A 17 -10.54 3.25 -7.32
N GLU A 18 -10.02 3.77 -8.43
CA GLU A 18 -8.60 4.06 -8.59
C GLU A 18 -8.09 5.03 -7.51
N ALA A 19 -8.81 6.14 -7.29
CA ALA A 19 -8.45 7.13 -6.28
C ALA A 19 -8.47 6.56 -4.85
N GLY A 20 -9.49 5.76 -4.53
CA GLY A 20 -9.60 5.10 -3.23
C GLY A 20 -8.49 4.07 -2.99
N MET A 21 -8.22 3.19 -3.96
CA MET A 21 -7.15 2.18 -3.88
C MET A 21 -5.77 2.82 -3.79
N LYS A 22 -5.53 3.90 -4.52
CA LYS A 22 -4.29 4.68 -4.42
C LYS A 22 -4.07 5.21 -3.00
N LYS A 23 -5.11 5.71 -2.35
CA LYS A 23 -5.01 6.19 -0.96
C LYS A 23 -4.70 5.07 0.03
N VAL A 24 -5.31 3.91 -0.13
CA VAL A 24 -4.98 2.72 0.70
C VAL A 24 -3.52 2.31 0.50
N GLY A 25 -3.02 2.32 -0.74
CA GLY A 25 -1.60 2.05 -1.03
C GLY A 25 -0.66 3.03 -0.32
N ILE A 26 -0.94 4.33 -0.41
CA ILE A 26 -0.16 5.37 0.27
C ILE A 26 -0.19 5.19 1.80
N TYR A 27 -1.35 4.88 2.36
CA TYR A 27 -1.51 4.66 3.81
C TYR A 27 -0.72 3.43 4.28
N LYS A 28 -0.74 2.34 3.49
CA LYS A 28 0.06 1.14 3.76
C LYS A 28 1.54 1.45 3.84
N GLU A 29 2.07 2.14 2.83
CA GLU A 29 3.51 2.44 2.71
C GLU A 29 4.00 3.40 3.79
N ARG A 30 3.19 4.41 4.15
CA ARG A 30 3.67 5.54 4.97
C ARG A 30 3.21 5.52 6.42
N SER A 31 2.06 4.92 6.72
CA SER A 31 1.39 5.10 8.01
C SER A 31 1.23 3.80 8.80
N CYS A 32 1.22 2.65 8.13
CA CYS A 32 1.11 1.35 8.79
C CYS A 32 2.47 0.73 9.13
N LEU A 33 3.56 1.38 8.74
CA LEU A 33 4.89 0.82 8.88
C LEU A 33 5.32 0.80 10.36
N LEU A 34 5.43 -0.40 10.94
CA LEU A 34 5.92 -0.61 12.30
C LEU A 34 7.45 -0.63 12.34
N ARG A 35 8.07 -1.15 11.28
CA ARG A 35 9.52 -1.25 11.15
C ARG A 35 9.95 -1.13 9.69
N GLU A 36 10.98 -0.32 9.46
CA GLU A 36 11.60 -0.18 8.14
C GLU A 36 12.39 -1.43 7.77
N GLU A 37 12.38 -1.73 6.47
CA GLU A 37 13.23 -2.78 5.93
C GLU A 37 14.70 -2.36 6.09
N ARG A 38 15.49 -3.22 6.75
CA ARG A 38 16.94 -3.03 6.84
C ARG A 38 17.60 -4.22 6.15
N LYS A 39 18.30 -3.93 5.06
CA LYS A 39 19.23 -4.87 4.42
C LYS A 39 20.66 -4.48 4.76
N LEU A 40 21.48 -5.47 5.07
CA LEU A 40 22.90 -5.24 5.30
C LEU A 40 23.60 -5.09 3.95
N THR A 41 24.59 -4.19 3.90
CA THR A 41 25.49 -4.12 2.76
C THR A 41 26.49 -5.29 2.78
N ASP A 42 27.14 -5.55 1.65
CA ASP A 42 28.21 -6.56 1.57
C ASP A 42 29.41 -6.27 2.49
N ALA A 43 29.61 -5.01 2.88
CA ALA A 43 30.62 -4.62 3.86
C ALA A 43 30.16 -5.01 5.28
N ASP A 44 28.94 -4.63 5.67
CA ASP A 44 28.39 -4.95 6.98
C ASP A 44 28.31 -6.46 7.20
N LYS A 45 27.92 -7.22 6.17
CA LYS A 45 27.89 -8.70 6.24
C LYS A 45 29.26 -9.29 6.52
N ARG A 46 30.31 -8.75 5.89
CA ARG A 46 31.69 -9.20 6.12
C ARG A 46 32.14 -8.88 7.54
N GLU A 47 31.87 -7.67 8.04
CA GLU A 47 32.22 -7.29 9.40
C GLU A 47 31.55 -8.19 10.44
N LEU A 48 30.26 -8.50 10.27
CA LEU A 48 29.52 -9.36 11.19
C LEU A 48 30.04 -10.81 11.16
N VAL A 49 30.41 -11.32 9.98
CA VAL A 49 31.04 -12.65 9.85
C VAL A 49 32.41 -12.66 10.54
N TYR A 50 33.25 -11.64 10.32
CA TYR A 50 34.55 -11.54 10.98
C TYR A 50 34.45 -11.39 12.50
N ALA A 51 33.42 -10.70 12.99
CA ALA A 51 33.14 -10.58 14.41
C ALA A 51 32.62 -11.88 15.04
N GLY A 52 32.29 -12.90 14.25
CA GLY A 52 31.83 -14.20 14.73
C GLY A 52 30.43 -14.19 15.35
N VAL A 53 29.62 -13.17 15.07
CA VAL A 53 28.28 -12.98 15.67
C VAL A 53 27.14 -13.56 14.82
N VAL A 54 27.44 -14.05 13.62
CA VAL A 54 26.45 -14.60 12.68
C VAL A 54 26.59 -16.12 12.61
N PRO A 55 25.55 -16.89 12.94
CA PRO A 55 25.61 -18.35 12.88
C PRO A 55 25.59 -18.83 11.42
N LEU A 56 26.15 -20.02 11.19
CA LEU A 56 26.00 -20.73 9.91
C LEU A 56 24.58 -21.27 9.78
N ARG A 57 24.05 -21.25 8.57
CA ARG A 57 22.78 -21.90 8.25
C ARG A 57 22.97 -23.42 8.25
N PRO A 58 21.98 -24.17 8.75
CA PRO A 58 22.01 -25.64 8.74
C PRO A 58 21.88 -26.20 7.32
N ASP A 59 21.28 -25.40 6.44
CA ASP A 59 21.20 -25.59 4.99
C ASP A 59 22.43 -24.93 4.36
N LEU A 60 23.39 -25.76 3.92
CA LEU A 60 24.54 -25.34 3.12
C LEU A 60 24.33 -25.70 1.65
N SER A 61 23.11 -25.54 1.13
CA SER A 61 22.75 -25.91 -0.24
C SER A 61 23.31 -24.96 -1.32
N THR A 62 23.97 -23.88 -0.91
CA THR A 62 24.43 -22.82 -1.82
C THR A 62 25.94 -22.79 -1.97
N TYR A 63 26.43 -22.67 -3.22
CA TYR A 63 27.84 -22.43 -3.54
C TYR A 63 28.32 -21.02 -3.19
N ASP A 64 27.42 -20.09 -2.87
CA ASP A 64 27.78 -18.75 -2.39
C ASP A 64 27.98 -18.77 -0.87
N ILE A 65 29.24 -18.68 -0.44
CA ILE A 65 29.66 -18.67 0.97
C ILE A 65 28.93 -17.60 1.78
N ARG A 66 28.53 -16.48 1.16
CA ARG A 66 27.79 -15.41 1.85
C ARG A 66 26.40 -15.86 2.29
N ASN A 67 25.76 -16.74 1.53
CA ASN A 67 24.43 -17.26 1.86
C ASN A 67 24.46 -18.39 2.87
N CYS A 68 25.65 -18.87 3.25
CA CYS A 68 25.84 -19.86 4.30
C CYS A 68 25.68 -19.28 5.72
N PHE A 69 25.56 -17.96 5.88
CA PHE A 69 25.42 -17.30 7.18
C PHE A 69 23.99 -16.74 7.37
N ASP A 70 23.47 -16.79 8.60
CA ASP A 70 22.13 -16.32 8.92
C ASP A 70 22.10 -14.88 9.43
N PHE A 71 21.88 -13.93 8.51
CA PHE A 71 21.78 -12.50 8.83
C PHE A 71 20.38 -12.06 9.32
N SER A 72 19.44 -12.98 9.51
CA SER A 72 18.03 -12.66 9.82
C SER A 72 17.85 -11.90 11.13
N ALA A 73 18.81 -11.98 12.06
CA ALA A 73 18.79 -11.18 13.30
C ALA A 73 19.17 -9.70 13.09
N PHE A 74 19.83 -9.39 11.98
CA PHE A 74 20.39 -8.07 11.66
C PHE A 74 19.66 -7.38 10.51
N GLU A 75 19.05 -8.18 9.63
CA GLU A 75 18.14 -7.72 8.59
C GLU A 75 16.70 -7.83 9.08
N ASN A 76 15.88 -6.82 8.79
CA ASN A 76 14.45 -6.89 9.10
C ASN A 76 13.66 -6.68 7.83
N LYS A 77 12.58 -7.43 7.69
CA LYS A 77 11.58 -7.19 6.66
C LYS A 77 10.70 -6.02 7.08
N THR A 78 10.07 -5.41 6.09
CA THR A 78 9.01 -4.43 6.35
C THR A 78 7.89 -5.10 7.13
N GLU A 79 7.54 -4.51 8.27
CA GLU A 79 6.45 -4.99 9.11
C GLU A 79 5.35 -3.93 9.15
N TYR A 80 4.11 -4.36 8.94
CA TYR A 80 2.95 -3.49 8.86
C TYR A 80 1.98 -3.78 9.99
N ASP A 81 1.35 -2.74 10.52
CA ASP A 81 0.19 -2.85 11.40
C ASP A 81 -1.03 -3.27 10.55
N GLU A 82 -1.24 -4.58 10.44
CA GLU A 82 -2.30 -5.16 9.60
C GLU A 82 -3.69 -4.76 10.09
N GLU A 83 -3.89 -4.60 11.41
CA GLU A 83 -5.17 -4.20 11.98
C GLU A 83 -5.53 -2.76 11.59
N LYS A 84 -4.59 -1.82 11.72
CA LYS A 84 -4.80 -0.43 11.27
C LYS A 84 -5.01 -0.36 9.76
N LEU A 85 -4.23 -1.11 8.99
CA LEU A 85 -4.38 -1.16 7.54
C LEU A 85 -5.77 -1.67 7.15
N ARG A 86 -6.24 -2.73 7.80
CA ARG A 86 -7.57 -3.31 7.55
C ARG A 86 -8.68 -2.32 7.89
N ALA A 87 -8.64 -1.71 9.08
CA ALA A 87 -9.62 -0.72 9.50
C ALA A 87 -9.69 0.49 8.54
N PHE A 88 -8.53 0.96 8.08
CA PHE A 88 -8.46 2.04 7.10
C PHE A 88 -8.99 1.62 5.73
N SER A 89 -8.68 0.41 5.28
CA SER A 89 -9.14 -0.14 4.01
C SER A 89 -10.67 -0.29 4.01
N GLU A 90 -11.24 -0.89 5.06
CA GLU A 90 -12.69 -1.04 5.22
C GLU A 90 -13.43 0.31 5.25
N LYS A 91 -12.84 1.31 5.94
CA LYS A 91 -13.38 2.67 5.93
C LYS A 91 -13.35 3.25 4.52
N THR A 92 -12.25 3.08 3.79
CA THR A 92 -12.08 3.61 2.43
C THR A 92 -13.03 2.92 1.44
N GLU A 93 -13.22 1.60 1.55
CA GLU A 93 -14.18 0.85 0.75
C GLU A 93 -15.62 1.33 0.97
N LYS A 94 -16.01 1.61 2.22
CA LYS A 94 -17.33 2.20 2.51
C LYS A 94 -17.49 3.58 1.86
N GLU A 95 -16.43 4.38 1.78
CA GLU A 95 -16.47 5.67 1.10
C GLU A 95 -16.55 5.52 -0.43
N ILE A 96 -15.82 4.57 -1.01
CA ILE A 96 -15.91 4.21 -2.43
C ILE A 96 -17.34 3.79 -2.77
N ALA A 97 -17.93 2.88 -1.99
CA ALA A 97 -19.27 2.37 -2.21
C ALA A 97 -20.31 3.50 -2.21
N LYS A 98 -20.27 4.39 -1.21
CA LYS A 98 -21.16 5.56 -1.14
C LYS A 98 -21.04 6.47 -2.37
N ALA A 99 -19.84 6.67 -2.87
CA ALA A 99 -19.63 7.54 -4.03
C ALA A 99 -20.06 6.86 -5.34
N ILE A 100 -19.91 5.54 -5.45
CA ILE A 100 -20.46 4.75 -6.56
C ILE A 100 -22.00 4.80 -6.55
N ASP A 101 -22.64 4.63 -5.39
CA ASP A 101 -24.09 4.72 -5.27
C ASP A 101 -24.60 6.10 -5.70
N ALA A 102 -23.91 7.17 -5.31
CA ALA A 102 -24.22 8.52 -5.76
C ALA A 102 -24.09 8.69 -7.29
N ILE A 103 -23.08 8.08 -7.92
CA ILE A 103 -22.94 8.08 -9.39
C ILE A 103 -24.10 7.34 -10.07
N MET A 104 -24.55 6.22 -9.50
CA MET A 104 -25.62 5.42 -10.09
C MET A 104 -26.98 6.12 -10.01
N LEU A 105 -27.21 6.88 -8.95
CA LEU A 105 -28.45 7.62 -8.68
C LEU A 105 -28.47 9.04 -9.27
N GLY A 106 -27.31 9.66 -9.51
CA GLY A 106 -27.16 11.04 -9.96
C GLY A 106 -27.27 11.27 -11.48
N ASP A 107 -27.36 12.54 -11.84
CA ASP A 107 -27.32 13.01 -13.24
C ASP A 107 -25.89 13.32 -13.73
N ALA A 108 -25.73 13.78 -14.96
CA ALA A 108 -24.41 14.00 -15.58
C ALA A 108 -23.57 15.05 -14.86
N ALA A 109 -24.20 16.13 -14.40
CA ALA A 109 -23.52 17.24 -13.76
C ALA A 109 -23.09 16.86 -12.34
N ASP A 110 -23.93 16.09 -11.65
CA ASP A 110 -23.63 15.59 -10.31
C ASP A 110 -22.50 14.57 -10.31
N ILE A 111 -22.40 13.69 -11.32
CA ILE A 111 -21.32 12.68 -11.41
C ILE A 111 -19.93 13.32 -11.41
N MET A 112 -19.71 14.35 -12.22
CA MET A 112 -18.40 15.01 -12.30
C MET A 112 -18.04 15.70 -10.98
N LYS A 113 -19.03 16.28 -10.30
CA LYS A 113 -18.86 16.88 -8.98
C LYS A 113 -18.52 15.83 -7.92
N VAL A 114 -19.21 14.68 -7.92
CA VAL A 114 -18.94 13.55 -7.02
C VAL A 114 -17.51 13.04 -7.20
N ILE A 115 -17.03 12.89 -8.43
CA ILE A 115 -15.63 12.50 -8.70
C ILE A 115 -14.66 13.55 -8.12
N ALA A 116 -14.87 14.83 -8.42
CA ALA A 116 -13.97 15.90 -7.98
C ALA A 116 -13.91 16.02 -6.45
N ASP A 117 -15.07 15.95 -5.79
CA ASP A 117 -15.17 16.00 -4.32
C ASP A 117 -14.50 14.77 -3.68
N PHE A 118 -14.69 13.58 -4.28
CA PHE A 118 -14.06 12.35 -3.82
C PHE A 118 -12.54 12.39 -3.99
N GLU A 119 -12.03 12.80 -5.16
CA GLU A 119 -10.60 12.94 -5.42
C GLU A 119 -9.96 13.96 -4.46
N LYS A 120 -10.63 15.09 -4.22
CA LYS A 120 -10.18 16.10 -3.25
C LYS A 120 -10.12 15.53 -1.84
N LYS A 121 -11.12 14.76 -1.41
CA LYS A 121 -11.14 14.09 -0.10
C LYS A 121 -10.06 13.00 0.00
N MET A 122 -9.79 12.28 -1.08
CA MET A 122 -8.79 11.23 -1.08
C MET A 122 -7.36 11.78 -1.09
N ASN A 123 -7.13 12.92 -1.76
CA ASN A 123 -5.82 13.56 -1.85
C ASN A 123 -5.56 14.62 -0.74
N GLY A 124 -6.60 15.19 -0.14
CA GLY A 124 -6.52 16.38 0.72
C GLY A 124 -6.27 16.14 2.21
N ASN A 125 -6.18 14.88 2.67
CA ASN A 125 -5.96 14.57 4.09
C ASN A 125 -4.48 14.38 4.47
N ASN A 126 -3.54 14.92 3.70
CA ASN A 126 -2.12 15.00 4.08
C ASN A 126 -1.85 16.25 4.94
N LYS A 127 -2.54 16.39 6.08
CA LYS A 127 -2.18 17.34 7.13
C LYS A 127 -2.13 16.63 8.47
#